data_AF-A0A7C4QMA4-F1
#
_entry.id   AF-A0A7C4QMA4-F1
#
_cell.length_a   1.000
_cell.length_b   1.000
_cell.length_c   1.000
_cell.angle_alpha   90.00
_cell.angle_beta   90.00
_cell.angle_gamma   90.00
#
_symmetry.space_group_name_H-M   'P 1'
#
loop_
_entity.id
_entity.type
_entity.pdbx_description
1 polymer ?
#
loop_
_entity_poly.entity_id
_entity_poly.type
_entity_poly.pdbx_seq_one_letter_code
_entity_poly.pdbx_strand_id
1 'polypeptide(L)' 'IVGLSEVAVAVNTELNDISNAIGALDQSYFFTQFVGTDNQGLKTKSNVAGSRFNDAHDDCDQNSTCDLVCGAPGQPTCG' A
#
# COMPACT_ATOMS: atom_id res chain seq x y z
N ILE A 1 18.40 31.53 16.17
CA ILE A 1 18.29 30.24 15.44
C ILE A 1 17.02 29.57 15.93
N VAL A 2 15.94 29.76 15.17
CA VAL A 2 14.61 29.18 15.44
C VAL A 2 14.02 28.73 14.11
N GLY A 3 14.21 29.51 13.04
CA GLY A 3 13.75 29.15 11.70
C GLY A 3 14.30 27.82 11.15
N LEU A 4 15.56 27.46 11.38
CA LEU A 4 16.08 26.16 10.92
C LEU A 4 15.57 24.98 11.76
N SER A 5 15.33 25.22 13.05
CA SER A 5 14.80 24.21 13.97
C SER A 5 13.31 23.96 13.74
N GLU A 6 12.55 25.01 13.44
CA GLU A 6 11.13 24.92 13.09
C GLU A 6 10.93 24.24 11.74
N VAL A 7 11.78 24.53 10.74
CA VAL A 7 11.78 23.80 9.45
C VAL A 7 12.14 22.33 9.66
N ALA A 8 13.13 22.01 10.51
CA ALA A 8 13.47 20.63 10.79
C ALA A 8 12.33 19.87 11.49
N VAL A 9 11.64 20.51 12.45
CA VAL A 9 10.46 19.91 13.10
C VAL A 9 9.34 19.71 12.09
N ALA A 10 9.01 20.73 11.30
CA ALA A 10 7.95 20.65 10.29
C ALA A 10 8.21 19.55 9.26
N VAL A 11 9.43 19.45 8.71
CA VAL A 11 9.77 18.41 7.75
C VAL A 11 9.68 17.01 8.36
N ASN A 12 10.11 16.85 9.62
CA ASN A 12 10.03 15.56 10.29
C ASN A 12 8.58 15.14 10.60
N THR A 13 7.71 16.10 10.94
CA THR A 13 6.27 15.84 11.11
C THR A 13 5.65 15.36 9.80
N GLU A 14 5.86 16.09 8.71
CA GLU A 14 5.28 15.72 7.40
C GLU A 14 5.80 14.37 6.88
N LEU A 15 7.07 14.03 7.12
CA LEU A 15 7.62 12.73 6.76
C LEU A 15 7.04 11.59 7.61
N ASN A 16 6.68 11.87 8.87
CA ASN A 16 6.00 10.90 9.72
C ASN A 16 4.59 10.61 9.18
N ASP A 17 3.88 11.64 8.73
CA ASP A 17 2.54 11.51 8.16
C ASP A 17 2.57 10.71 6.85
N ILE A 18 3.55 10.96 5.98
CA ILE A 18 3.77 10.16 4.77
C ILE A 18 4.09 8.70 5.11
N SER A 19 4.90 8.46 6.15
CA SER A 19 5.26 7.11 6.59
C SER A 19 4.04 6.33 7.08
N ASN A 20 3.18 6.97 7.89
CA ASN A 20 1.93 6.35 8.36
C ASN A 20 0.97 6.14 7.20
N ALA A 21 0.94 7.07 6.24
CA ALA A 21 0.06 6.97 5.09
C ALA A 21 0.42 5.81 4.17
N ILE A 22 1.71 5.63 3.89
CA ILE A 22 2.21 4.52 3.06
C ILE A 22 2.11 3.20 3.82
N GLY A 23 2.41 3.20 5.12
CA GLY A 23 2.35 2.01 5.97
C GLY A 23 0.95 1.42 6.07
N ALA A 24 -0.10 2.24 6.05
CA ALA A 24 -1.49 1.78 6.11
C ALA A 24 -2.10 1.34 4.75
N LEU A 25 -1.33 1.41 3.66
CA LEU A 25 -1.78 0.89 2.37
C LEU A 25 -1.61 -0.63 2.34
N ASP A 26 -2.59 -1.34 1.78
CA ASP A 26 -2.42 -2.77 1.46
C ASP A 26 -1.39 -2.92 0.33
N GLN A 27 -0.20 -3.41 0.67
CA GLN A 27 0.91 -3.61 -0.27
C GLN A 27 0.88 -5.00 -0.92
N SER A 28 -0.25 -5.72 -0.80
CA SER A 28 -0.44 -7.01 -1.45
C SER A 28 -0.48 -6.88 -2.97
N TYR A 29 0.19 -7.79 -3.67
CA TYR A 29 0.15 -7.84 -5.13
C TYR A 29 0.16 -9.27 -5.63
N PHE A 30 -0.45 -9.49 -6.80
CA PHE A 30 -0.42 -10.79 -7.46
C PHE A 30 -0.34 -10.64 -8.98
N PHE A 31 0.20 -11.66 -9.62
CA PHE A 31 0.06 -11.85 -11.06
C PHE A 31 -0.46 -13.25 -11.36
N THR A 32 -1.32 -13.32 -12.37
CA THR A 32 -1.98 -14.58 -12.76
C THR A 32 -1.05 -15.48 -13.57
N GLN A 33 -1.33 -16.77 -13.54
CA GLN A 33 -0.62 -17.76 -14.35
C GLN A 33 -0.83 -17.57 -15.86
N PHE A 34 0.13 -18.04 -16.66
CA PHE A 34 -0.01 -18.13 -18.12
C PHE A 34 -0.03 -19.60 -18.54
N VAL A 35 -1.04 -19.99 -19.31
CA VAL A 35 -1.21 -21.37 -19.81
C VAL A 35 -1.36 -21.36 -21.31
N GLY A 36 -0.50 -22.12 -22.00
CA GLY A 36 -0.65 -22.39 -23.42
C GLY A 36 -1.35 -23.72 -23.63
N THR A 37 -2.50 -23.72 -24.33
CA THR A 37 -3.22 -24.95 -24.74
C THR A 37 -3.18 -25.14 -26.25
N ASP A 38 -3.61 -26.31 -26.72
CA ASP A 38 -4.04 -26.45 -28.12
C ASP A 38 -5.35 -25.70 -28.39
N ASN A 39 -5.76 -25.68 -29.66
CA ASN A 39 -6.97 -24.99 -30.12
C ASN A 39 -8.26 -25.63 -29.59
N GLN A 40 -8.18 -26.84 -29.03
CA GLN A 40 -9.31 -27.56 -28.43
C GLN A 40 -9.33 -27.46 -26.89
N GLY A 41 -8.29 -26.90 -26.27
CA GLY A 41 -8.13 -26.87 -24.81
C GLY A 41 -7.83 -28.24 -24.17
N LEU A 42 -7.58 -29.28 -24.97
CA LEU A 42 -7.46 -30.67 -24.51
C LEU A 42 -6.03 -31.02 -24.07
N LYS A 43 -5.04 -30.33 -24.63
CA LYS A 43 -3.63 -30.52 -24.29
C LYS A 43 -2.97 -29.23 -23.83
N THR A 44 -2.44 -29.25 -22.60
CA THR A 44 -1.56 -28.18 -22.10
C THR A 44 -0.16 -28.34 -22.68
N LYS A 45 0.34 -27.28 -23.32
CA LYS A 45 1.67 -27.21 -23.94
C LYS A 45 2.68 -26.52 -23.03
N SER A 46 2.23 -25.53 -22.27
CA SER A 46 3.06 -24.78 -21.33
C SER A 46 2.21 -24.28 -20.17
N ASN A 47 2.85 -24.16 -19.01
CA ASN A 47 2.27 -23.60 -17.81
C ASN A 47 3.35 -22.80 -17.09
N VAL A 48 3.04 -21.53 -16.78
CA VAL A 48 3.84 -20.67 -15.93
C VAL A 48 2.99 -20.32 -14.73
N ALA A 49 3.40 -20.75 -13.55
CA ALA A 49 2.68 -20.47 -12.31
C ALA A 49 2.61 -18.96 -12.05
N GLY A 50 1.45 -18.50 -11.59
CA GLY A 50 1.31 -17.16 -11.03
C GLY A 50 1.97 -17.08 -9.65
N SER A 51 2.06 -15.86 -9.11
CA SER A 51 2.49 -15.65 -7.73
C SER A 51 1.65 -14.58 -7.06
N ARG A 52 1.59 -14.64 -5.74
CA ARG A 52 0.99 -13.62 -4.89
C ARG A 52 1.91 -13.33 -3.72
N PHE A 53 1.98 -12.06 -3.37
CA PHE A 53 2.46 -11.59 -2.08
C PHE A 53 1.25 -11.00 -1.37
N ASN A 54 0.95 -11.54 -0.19
CA ASN A 54 -0.05 -10.94 0.68
C ASN A 54 0.74 -10.18 1.74
N ASP A 55 0.41 -8.91 1.89
CA ASP A 55 0.93 -8.09 2.96
C ASP A 55 0.48 -8.65 4.31
N ALA A 56 1.29 -8.41 5.34
CA ALA A 56 1.04 -8.91 6.67
C ALA A 56 0.77 -7.74 7.60
N HIS A 57 -0.28 -7.88 8.42
CA HIS A 57 -0.64 -6.80 9.33
C HIS A 57 0.51 -6.52 10.32
N ASP A 58 1.06 -5.30 10.32
CA ASP A 58 2.18 -4.92 11.18
C ASP A 58 1.99 -3.55 11.88
N ASP A 59 3.01 -3.13 12.64
CA ASP A 59 2.97 -1.91 13.44
C ASP A 59 2.79 -0.63 12.59
N CYS A 60 3.05 -0.71 11.28
CA CYS A 60 2.89 0.37 10.31
C CYS A 60 1.46 0.48 9.76
N ASP A 61 0.62 -0.53 9.97
CA ASP A 61 -0.81 -0.50 9.62
C ASP A 61 -1.69 0.11 10.72
N GLN A 62 -1.14 0.21 11.94
CA GLN A 62 -1.87 0.73 13.09
C GLN A 62 -1.78 2.26 13.16
N ASN A 63 -2.33 2.93 12.14
CA ASN A 63 -2.65 4.35 12.25
C ASN A 63 -3.90 4.53 13.11
N SER A 64 -3.71 4.47 14.43
CA SER A 64 -4.78 4.66 15.43
C SER A 64 -5.24 6.12 15.56
N THR A 65 -4.58 7.07 14.90
CA THR A 65 -4.89 8.50 14.97
C THR A 65 -5.73 9.00 13.79
N CYS A 66 -6.00 8.15 12.78
CA CYS A 66 -6.71 8.53 11.55
C CYS A 66 -6.14 9.80 10.88
N ASP A 67 -4.84 10.04 11.04
CA ASP A 67 -4.16 11.25 10.54
C ASP A 67 -3.64 11.11 9.11
N LEU A 68 -4.18 10.12 8.38
CA LEU A 68 -4.14 10.13 6.93
C LEU A 68 -4.93 11.36 6.49
N VAL A 69 -4.25 12.49 6.31
CA VAL A 69 -4.81 13.69 5.68
C VAL A 69 -5.20 13.32 4.24
N CYS A 70 -6.41 12.77 4.09
CA CYS A 70 -7.09 12.73 2.80
C CYS A 70 -7.26 14.19 2.39
N GLY A 71 -6.57 14.62 1.34
CA GLY A 71 -6.50 16.03 0.96
C GLY A 71 -7.89 16.66 0.87
N ALA A 72 -8.17 17.63 1.75
CA ALA A 72 -9.38 18.45 1.84
C ALA A 72 -10.73 17.69 1.92
N PRO A 73 -11.73 18.18 2.68
CA PRO A 73 -12.80 17.35 3.20
C PRO A 73 -13.81 16.90 2.15
N GLY A 74 -14.16 15.62 2.25
CA GLY A 74 -15.44 15.05 1.85
C GLY A 74 -16.09 14.29 3.00
N GLN A 75 -16.29 14.94 4.16
CA GLN A 75 -17.08 14.48 5.32
C GLN A 75 -16.64 13.18 6.06
N PRO A 76 -17.03 13.03 7.34
CA PRO A 76 -16.58 11.94 8.18
C PRO A 76 -17.48 10.73 8.02
N THR A 77 -16.91 9.52 7.97
CA THR A 77 -17.50 8.32 8.58
C THR A 77 -16.41 7.27 8.80
N CYS A 78 -15.89 7.16 10.02
CA CYS A 78 -15.58 5.83 10.55
C CYS A 78 -16.90 5.30 11.11
N GLY A 79 -17.46 4.30 10.43
CA GLY A 79 -18.51 3.43 10.95
C GLY A 79 -17.90 2.13 11.44
#